data_AF-A0A0S7ZEG0-F1
#
_entry.id   AF-A0A0S7ZEG0-F1
#
_cell.length_a   1.000
_cell.length_b   1.000
_cell.length_c   1.000
_cell.angle_alpha   90.00
_cell.angle_beta   90.00
_cell.angle_gamma   90.00
#
_symmetry.space_group_name_H-M   'P 1'
#
loop_
_entity.id
_entity.type
_entity.pdbx_description
1 polymer ?
#
loop_
_entity_poly.entity_id
_entity_poly.type
_entity_poly.pdbx_seq_one_letter_code
_entity_poly.pdbx_strand_id
1 'polypeptide(L)' 'MSKLLGQVLMESGMITIDELNEAIEIQKSSGQRLGDILISLNMITQEELEMALEFQGEEEEEE' A
#
# COMPACT_ATOMS: atom_id res chain seq x y z
N MET A 1 -7.84 -15.01 3.04
CA MET A 1 -7.74 -14.11 1.84
C MET A 1 -6.75 -13.04 2.24
N SER A 2 -5.58 -12.93 1.60
CA SER A 2 -4.62 -11.89 1.97
C SER A 2 -5.21 -10.50 1.71
N LYS A 3 -5.13 -9.62 2.71
CA LYS A 3 -5.51 -8.21 2.53
C LYS A 3 -4.63 -7.57 1.46
N LEU A 4 -5.19 -6.66 0.69
CA LEU A 4 -4.41 -5.90 -0.28
C LEU A 4 -3.55 -4.86 0.44
N LEU A 5 -2.31 -4.64 -0.01
CA LEU A 5 -1.41 -3.62 0.54
C LEU A 5 -2.09 -2.25 0.68
N GLY A 6 -2.85 -1.83 -0.33
CA GLY A 6 -3.59 -0.57 -0.29
C GLY A 6 -4.67 -0.52 0.80
N GLN A 7 -5.29 -1.65 1.15
CA GLN A 7 -6.24 -1.71 2.27
C GLN A 7 -5.51 -1.62 3.61
N VAL A 8 -4.39 -2.31 3.77
CA VAL A 8 -3.57 -2.24 5.00
C VAL A 8 -3.13 -0.81 5.26
N LEU A 9 -2.59 -0.14 4.24
CA LEU A 9 -2.15 1.26 4.33
C LEU A 9 -3.31 2.23 4.62
N MET A 10 -4.52 1.96 4.12
CA MET A 10 -5.68 2.79 4.39
C MET A 10 -6.24 2.56 5.80
N GLU A 11 -6.34 1.30 6.23
CA GLU A 11 -6.83 0.91 7.57
C GLU A 11 -5.89 1.39 8.68
N SER A 12 -4.58 1.44 8.42
CA SER A 12 -3.57 1.96 9.36
C SER A 12 -3.56 3.50 9.45
N GLY A 13 -4.31 4.20 8.61
CA GLY A 13 -4.23 5.67 8.49
C GLY A 13 -2.95 6.15 7.79
N MET A 14 -2.19 5.24 7.18
CA MET A 14 -1.07 5.42 6.24
C MET A 14 -1.39 6.45 5.15
N ILE A 15 -2.50 6.18 4.47
CA ILE A 15 -2.98 6.92 3.31
C ILE A 15 -4.48 7.10 3.40
N THR A 16 -4.97 8.12 2.71
CA THR A 16 -6.40 8.35 2.48
C THR A 16 -6.88 7.54 1.28
N ILE A 17 -8.21 7.40 1.16
CA ILE A 17 -8.82 6.75 0.00
C ILE A 17 -8.54 7.52 -1.30
N ASP A 18 -8.40 8.84 -1.24
CA ASP A 18 -8.12 9.68 -2.40
C ASP A 18 -6.68 9.46 -2.91
N GLU A 19 -5.71 9.40 -2.00
CA GLU A 19 -4.31 9.06 -2.30
C GLU A 19 -4.17 7.65 -2.86
N LEU A 20 -4.89 6.68 -2.28
CA LEU A 20 -4.93 5.32 -2.80
C LEU A 20 -5.50 5.27 -4.22
N ASN A 21 -6.59 6.00 -4.49
CA ASN A 21 -7.19 6.05 -5.82
C ASN A 21 -6.25 6.68 -6.85
N GLU A 22 -5.58 7.78 -6.50
CA GLU A 22 -4.58 8.41 -7.38
C GLU A 22 -3.45 7.44 -7.73
N ALA A 23 -2.89 6.75 -6.72
CA ALA A 23 -1.83 5.77 -6.94
C ALA A 23 -2.28 4.58 -7.80
N ILE A 24 -3.54 4.13 -7.65
CA ILE A 24 -4.13 3.06 -8.49
C ILE A 24 -4.27 3.50 -9.95
N GLU A 25 -4.69 4.74 -10.22
CA GLU A 25 -4.80 5.25 -11.59
C GLU A 25 -3.42 5.36 -12.27
N ILE A 26 -2.40 5.77 -11.53
CA ILE A 26 -1.01 5.77 -12.00
C ILE A 26 -0.51 4.34 -12.22
N GLN A 27 -0.83 3.40 -11.33
CA GLN A 27 -0.47 2.00 -11.48
C GLN A 27 -1.04 1.39 -12.77
N LYS A 28 -2.31 1.64 -13.06
CA LYS A 28 -2.98 1.13 -14.28
C LYS A 28 -2.32 1.61 -15.57
N SER A 29 -1.82 2.84 -15.58
CA SER A 29 -1.21 3.45 -16.77
C SER A 29 0.30 3.17 -16.90
N SER A 30 1.01 3.01 -15.78
CA SER A 30 2.47 2.82 -15.76
C SER A 30 2.91 1.35 -15.67
N GLY A 31 2.09 0.48 -15.07
CA GLY A 31 2.49 -0.89 -14.71
C GLY A 31 3.48 -0.97 -13.53
N GLN A 32 3.76 0.14 -12.84
CA GLN A 32 4.62 0.14 -11.65
C GLN A 32 3.92 -0.50 -10.43
N ARG A 33 4.70 -0.87 -9.42
CA ARG A 33 4.14 -1.39 -8.17
C ARG A 33 3.48 -0.27 -7.39
N LEU A 34 2.36 -0.57 -6.73
CA LEU A 34 1.60 0.41 -5.95
C LEU A 34 2.46 1.06 -4.86
N GLY A 35 3.25 0.27 -4.12
CA GLY A 35 4.16 0.79 -3.09
C GLY A 35 5.20 1.78 -3.63
N ASP A 36 5.81 1.47 -4.78
CA ASP A 36 6.78 2.36 -5.42
C ASP A 36 6.14 3.70 -5.82
N ILE A 37 4.90 3.65 -6.33
CA ILE A 37 4.13 4.83 -6.71
C ILE A 37 3.84 5.68 -5.46
N LEU A 38 3.32 5.07 -4.39
CA LEU A 38 3.01 5.77 -3.14
C LEU A 38 4.25 6.47 -2.54
N ILE A 39 5.42 5.82 -2.59
CA ILE A 39 6.69 6.45 -2.17
C ILE A 39 7.07 7.60 -3.11
N SER A 40 6.98 7.39 -4.42
CA SER A 40 7.33 8.43 -5.40
C SER A 40 6.45 9.69 -5.31
N LEU A 41 5.22 9.53 -4.84
CA LEU A 41 4.27 10.62 -4.59
C LEU A 41 4.44 11.24 -3.20
N ASN A 42 5.40 10.76 -2.38
CA ASN A 42 5.59 11.12 -0.98
C ASN A 42 4.33 10.91 -0.12
N MET A 43 3.47 9.95 -0.49
CA MET A 43 2.28 9.59 0.29
C MET A 43 2.64 8.68 1.47
N ILE A 44 3.67 7.85 1.29
CA ILE A 44 4.25 7.02 2.35
C ILE A 44 5.77 7.04 2.24
N THR A 45 6.43 6.66 3.33
CA THR A 45 7.86 6.40 3.40
C THR A 45 8.17 4.94 3.07
N GLN A 46 9.46 4.66 2.81
CA GLN A 46 9.96 3.29 2.66
C GLN A 46 9.68 2.45 3.92
N GLU A 47 9.86 3.03 5.11
CA GLU A 47 9.63 2.36 6.40
C GLU A 47 8.15 2.00 6.59
N GLU A 48 7.23 2.89 6.22
CA GLU A 48 5.78 2.62 6.27
C GLU A 48 5.35 1.54 5.29
N LEU A 49 5.96 1.51 4.10
CA LEU A 49 5.73 0.43 3.14
C LEU A 49 6.20 -0.93 3.69
N GLU A 50 7.38 -0.97 4.30
CA GLU A 50 7.94 -2.19 4.90
C GLU A 50 7.05 -2.70 6.03
N MET A 51 6.63 -1.83 6.96
CA MET A 51 5.69 -2.20 8.01
C MET A 51 4.38 -2.76 7.44
N ALA A 52 3.81 -2.12 6.42
CA ALA A 52 2.56 -2.59 5.82
C ALA A 52 2.70 -3.94 5.11
N LEU A 53 3.86 -4.22 4.51
CA LEU A 53 4.16 -5.51 3.89
C LEU A 53 4.38 -6.61 4.94
N GLU A 54 5.01 -6.29 6.07
CA GLU A 54 5.13 -7.20 7.21
C GLU A 54 3.74 -7.56 7.77
N PHE A 55 2.90 -6.56 8.06
CA PHE A 55 1.51 -6.78 8.50
C PHE A 55 0.69 -7.61 7.51
N GLN A 56 0.90 -7.39 6.20
CA GLN A 56 0.24 -8.19 5.17
C GLN A 56 0.67 -9.67 5.21
N GLY A 57 1.94 -9.95 5.53
CA GLY A 57 2.50 -11.30 5.61
C GLY A 57 2.18 -12.02 6.92
N GLU A 58 2.13 -11.31 8.06
CA GLU A 58 1.84 -11.89 9.37
C GLU A 58 0.40 -12.42 9.49
N GLU A 59 -0.59 -11.80 8.80
CA GLU A 59 -1.97 -12.31 8.78
C GLU A 59 -2.10 -13.70 8.11
N GLU A 60 -1.11 -14.18 7.34
CA GLU A 60 -1.12 -15.53 6.74
C GLU A 60 -0.65 -16.64 7.70
N GLU A 61 0.03 -16.31 8.81
CA GLU A 61 0.56 -17.32 9.74
C GLU A 61 -0.43 -17.76 10.84
N GLU A 62 -1.54 -17.03 11.03
CA GLU A 62 -2.54 -17.32 12.08
C GLU A 62 -3.75 -18.18 11.64
N GLU A 63 -3.82 -18.66 10.38
CA GLU A 63 -4.91 -19.56 9.87
C GLU A 63 -4.55 -21.06 9.86
#